data_AF-A0A645GCQ2-F1
#
_entry.id   AF-A0A645GCQ2-F1
#
_cell.length_a   1.000
_cell.length_b   1.000
_cell.length_c   1.000
_cell.angle_alpha   90.00
_cell.angle_beta   90.00
_cell.angle_gamma   90.00
#
_symmetry.space_group_name_H-M   'P 1'
#
loop_
_entity.id
_entity.type
_entity.pdbx_description
1 polymer ?
#
loop_
_entity_poly.entity_id
_entity_poly.type
_entity_poly.pdbx_seq_one_letter_code
_entity_poly.pdbx_strand_id
1 'polypeptide(L)' 'MEIEPEKLKTRYKLENLGESDIETMDMIGYKRGFVTGKKELDYTRIATTVLNEFRDGKIGKISLEVPDDIKN' A
#
# COMPACT_ATOMS: atom_id res chain seq x y z
N MET A 1 10.40 16.56 3.10
CA MET A 1 9.72 15.26 3.29
C MET A 1 10.39 14.26 2.38
N GLU A 2 10.81 13.11 2.90
CA GLU A 2 11.36 12.03 2.07
C GLU A 2 10.25 11.01 1.83
N ILE A 3 9.89 10.82 0.56
CA ILE A 3 8.92 9.80 0.16
C ILE A 3 9.68 8.47 0.09
N GLU A 4 9.14 7.44 0.76
CA GLU A 4 9.84 6.17 1.01
C GLU A 4 9.12 4.98 0.34
N PRO A 5 9.09 4.92 -1.01
CA PRO A 5 8.38 3.87 -1.74
C PRO A 5 8.97 2.47 -1.50
N GLU A 6 10.26 2.39 -1.17
CA GLU A 6 10.96 1.13 -0.89
C GLU A 6 10.36 0.37 0.29
N LYS A 7 9.78 1.07 1.27
CA LYS A 7 9.11 0.45 2.43
C LYS A 7 7.87 -0.35 2.00
N LEU A 8 7.07 0.22 1.10
CA LEU A 8 5.91 -0.45 0.53
C LEU A 8 6.33 -1.65 -0.33
N LYS A 9 7.32 -1.45 -1.20
CA LYS A 9 7.87 -2.53 -2.05
C LYS A 9 8.42 -3.68 -1.21
N THR A 10 9.20 -3.39 -0.18
CA THR A 10 9.74 -4.39 0.74
C THR A 10 8.63 -5.16 1.45
N ARG A 11 7.60 -4.46 1.96
CA ARG A 11 6.48 -5.10 2.68
C ARG A 11 5.73 -6.11 1.81
N TYR A 12 5.50 -5.77 0.55
CA TYR A 12 4.70 -6.59 -0.38
C TYR A 12 5.54 -7.41 -1.36
N LYS A 13 6.86 -7.39 -1.24
CA LYS A 13 7.81 -8.07 -2.15
C LYS A 13 7.57 -7.69 -3.61
N LEU A 14 7.41 -6.39 -3.85
CA LEU A 14 7.27 -5.80 -5.17
C LEU A 14 8.63 -5.37 -5.67
N GLU A 15 8.93 -5.65 -6.93
CA GLU A 15 10.16 -5.18 -7.58
C GLU A 15 10.04 -3.69 -7.94
N ASN A 16 8.85 -3.29 -8.40
CA ASN A 16 8.49 -1.94 -8.79
C ASN A 16 7.09 -1.59 -8.24
N LEU A 17 6.75 -0.29 -8.22
CA LEU A 17 5.37 0.16 -8.04
C LEU A 17 4.71 0.30 -9.42
N GLY A 18 3.39 0.26 -9.46
CA GLY A 18 2.64 0.51 -10.69
C GLY A 18 2.76 1.96 -11.17
N GLU A 19 2.40 2.22 -12.42
CA GLU A 19 2.34 3.59 -12.97
C GLU A 19 1.20 4.39 -12.34
N SER A 20 0.21 3.69 -11.78
CA SER A 20 -0.91 4.24 -11.03
C SER A 20 -1.08 3.57 -9.66
N ASP A 21 -1.80 4.24 -8.76
CA ASP A 21 -2.16 3.70 -7.43
C ASP A 21 -2.91 2.38 -7.55
N ILE A 22 -3.81 2.27 -8.53
CA ILE A 22 -4.62 1.07 -8.76
C ILE A 22 -3.77 -0.11 -9.23
N GLU A 23 -2.79 0.11 -10.10
CA GLU A 23 -1.87 -0.94 -10.53
C GLU A 23 -1.03 -1.47 -9.35
N THR A 24 -0.62 -0.56 -8.45
CA THR A 24 0.08 -0.99 -7.22
C THR A 24 -0.83 -1.85 -6.34
N MET A 25 -2.12 -1.50 -6.22
CA MET A 25 -3.10 -2.32 -5.51
C MET A 25 -3.28 -3.69 -6.18
N ASP A 26 -3.28 -3.75 -7.51
CA ASP A 26 -3.37 -5.01 -8.26
C ASP A 26 -2.18 -5.91 -7.99
N MET A 27 -0.97 -5.36 -8.09
CA MET A 27 0.26 -6.08 -7.78
C MET A 27 0.25 -6.65 -6.36
N ILE A 28 -0.23 -5.88 -5.37
CA ILE A 28 -0.41 -6.35 -3.99
C ILE A 28 -1.45 -7.48 -3.93
N GLY A 29 -2.59 -7.29 -4.58
CA GLY A 29 -3.68 -8.26 -4.63
C GLY A 29 -3.25 -9.61 -5.20
N TYR A 30 -2.52 -9.61 -6.31
CA TYR A 30 -1.95 -10.82 -6.90
C TYR A 30 -0.91 -11.49 -5.99
N LYS A 31 0.02 -10.72 -5.41
CA LYS A 31 1.03 -11.26 -4.47
C LYS A 31 0.42 -11.88 -3.21
N ARG A 32 -0.73 -11.37 -2.75
CA ARG A 32 -1.43 -11.84 -1.54
C ARG A 32 -2.55 -12.84 -1.84
N GLY A 33 -2.87 -13.09 -3.10
CA GLY A 33 -3.96 -13.99 -3.50
C GLY A 33 -5.36 -13.46 -3.16
N PHE A 34 -5.55 -12.14 -3.17
CA PHE A 34 -6.85 -11.49 -2.91
C PHE A 34 -7.70 -11.48 -4.16
N VAL A 35 -8.00 -12.68 -4.67
CA VAL A 35 -8.79 -12.91 -5.87
C VAL A 35 -10.13 -13.53 -5.46
N THR A 36 -11.22 -13.01 -5.99
CA THR A 36 -12.57 -13.55 -5.80
C THR A 36 -12.82 -14.75 -6.71
N GLY A 37 -13.93 -15.47 -6.50
CA GLY A 37 -14.30 -16.64 -7.31
C GLY A 37 -14.49 -16.36 -8.82
N LYS A 38 -14.62 -15.09 -9.22
CA LYS A 38 -14.77 -14.67 -10.63
C LYS A 38 -13.45 -14.28 -11.31
N LYS A 39 -12.30 -14.55 -10.68
CA LYS A 39 -10.97 -14.07 -11.12
C LYS A 39 -10.82 -12.54 -11.08
N GLU A 40 -11.64 -11.86 -10.29
CA GLU A 40 -11.54 -10.42 -10.05
C GLU A 40 -10.79 -10.17 -8.73
N LEU A 41 -10.11 -9.03 -8.61
CA LEU A 41 -9.43 -8.66 -7.38
C LEU A 41 -10.41 -8.14 -6.32
N ASP A 42 -10.21 -8.55 -5.07
CA ASP A 42 -10.95 -8.04 -3.92
C ASP A 42 -10.31 -6.76 -3.37
N TYR A 43 -10.64 -5.62 -3.98
CA TYR A 43 -10.10 -4.32 -3.59
C TYR A 43 -10.44 -3.90 -2.16
N THR A 44 -11.57 -4.35 -1.62
CA THR A 44 -11.93 -4.06 -0.23
C THR A 44 -10.94 -4.74 0.72
N ARG A 45 -10.60 -6.00 0.44
CA ARG A 45 -9.59 -6.73 1.20
C ARG A 45 -8.18 -6.19 1.00
N ILE A 46 -7.82 -5.79 -0.22
CA ILE A 46 -6.53 -5.14 -0.51
C ILE A 46 -6.39 -3.85 0.31
N ALA A 47 -7.34 -2.92 0.16
CA ALA A 47 -7.32 -1.63 0.85
C ALA A 47 -7.29 -1.78 2.38
N THR A 48 -8.15 -2.66 2.91
CA THR A 48 -8.20 -2.92 4.36
C THR A 48 -6.87 -3.48 4.87
N THR A 49 -6.24 -4.39 4.12
CA THR A 49 -4.93 -4.95 4.48
C THR A 49 -3.85 -3.87 4.48
N VAL A 50 -3.79 -3.04 3.44
CA VAL A 50 -2.81 -1.95 3.33
C VAL A 50 -2.98 -0.96 4.50
N LEU A 51 -4.20 -0.53 4.78
CA LEU A 51 -4.48 0.41 5.87
C LEU A 51 -4.15 -0.19 7.25
N ASN A 52 -4.48 -1.46 7.49
CA ASN A 52 -4.16 -2.10 8.77
C ASN A 52 -2.65 -2.29 8.92
N GLU A 53 -1.94 -2.70 7.88
CA GLU A 53 -0.48 -2.84 7.94
C GLU A 53 0.24 -1.50 8.07
N PHE A 54 -0.32 -0.41 7.53
CA PHE A 54 0.14 0.94 7.78
C PHE A 54 -0.06 1.32 9.27
N ARG A 55 -1.28 1.17 9.80
CA ARG A 55 -1.62 1.51 11.20
C ARG A 55 -0.83 0.72 12.22
N ASP A 56 -0.56 -0.56 11.93
CA ASP A 56 0.24 -1.44 12.78
C ASP A 56 1.75 -1.17 12.67
N GLY A 57 2.18 -0.22 11.84
CA GLY A 57 3.59 0.10 11.60
C GLY A 57 4.36 -1.00 10.85
N LYS A 58 3.67 -1.96 10.22
CA LYS A 58 4.28 -3.09 9.51
C LYS A 58 4.92 -2.70 8.18
N ILE A 59 4.41 -1.65 7.54
CA ILE A 59 5.04 -1.07 6.34
C ILE A 59 6.30 -0.27 6.75
N GLY A 60 6.26 0.34 7.94
CA GLY A 60 7.37 1.08 8.54
C GLY A 60 6.85 2.20 9.44
N LYS A 61 7.79 2.94 10.06
CA LYS A 61 7.47 4.18 10.78
C LYS A 61 7.26 5.29 9.76
N ILE A 62 6.00 5.53 9.37
CA ILE A 62 5.61 6.47 8.32
C ILE A 62 4.64 7.48 8.93
N SER A 63 4.83 8.77 8.64
CA SER A 63 3.85 9.83 8.88
C SER A 63 3.28 10.26 7.54
N LEU A 64 1.96 10.51 7.47
CA LEU A 64 1.29 11.03 6.27
C LEU A 64 1.27 12.55 6.22
N GLU A 65 1.60 13.20 7.33
CA GLU A 65 1.59 14.65 7.49
C GLU A 65 2.96 15.10 8.01
N VAL A 66 3.33 16.33 7.66
CA VAL A 66 4.48 17.05 8.21
C VAL A 66 4.01 18.35 8.85
N PRO A 67 4.79 18.94 9.80
CA PRO A 67 4.39 20.19 10.45
C PRO A 67 4.04 21.32 9.48
N ASP A 68 4.73 21.39 8.34
CA ASP A 68 4.51 22.39 7.31
C ASP A 68 3.13 22.30 6.62
N ASP A 69 2.42 21.17 6.75
CA ASP A 69 1.06 20.99 6.20
C ASP A 69 0.01 21.75 7.00
N ILE A 70 0.29 22.06 8.27
CA ILE A 70 -0.63 22.73 9.18
C ILE A 70 -0.32 24.23 9.20
N LYS A 71 -1.24 25.05 8.68
CA LYS A 71 -1.17 26.51 8.78
C LYS A 71 -1.85 26.98 10.07
N ASN A 72 -1.16 27.83 10.83
CA ASN A 72 -1.74 28.55 11.97
C ASN A 72 -2.62 29.71 11.52
#